data_AF-A0A943CI85-F1
#
_entry.id   AF-A0A943CI85-F1
#
_cell.length_a   1.000
_cell.length_b   1.000
_cell.length_c   1.000
_cell.angle_alpha   90.00
_cell.angle_beta   90.00
_cell.angle_gamma   90.00
#
_symmetry.space_group_name_H-M   'P 1'
#
loop_
_entity.id
_entity.type
_entity.pdbx_description
1 polymer ?
#
loop_
_entity_poly.entity_id
_entity_poly.type
_entity_poly.pdbx_seq_one_letter_code
_entity_poly.pdbx_strand_id
1 'polypeptide(L)'
;MINIINTARENALKKVNEELISMYWQVGEYLHEESQRSSFGESYIDSIAKEIQEEFPGIKGFNRRGLYRMKQFYETYAENDVVTPLVTQISYGL
;
A
#
# COMPACT_ATOMS: atom_id res chain seq x y z
N MET A 1 -6.00 -22.17 26.71
CA MET A 1 -5.89 -20.73 27.00
C MET A 1 -4.78 -20.07 26.18
N ILE A 2 -3.50 -20.46 26.33
CA ILE A 2 -2.37 -19.88 25.56
C ILE A 2 -2.61 -19.97 24.04
N ASN A 3 -3.03 -21.13 23.52
CA ASN A 3 -3.34 -21.28 22.10
C ASN A 3 -4.45 -20.33 21.62
N ILE A 4 -5.47 -20.08 22.44
CA ILE A 4 -6.56 -19.14 22.10
C ILE A 4 -6.00 -17.72 21.98
N ILE A 5 -5.11 -17.32 22.89
CA ILE A 5 -4.44 -16.01 22.85
C ILE A 5 -3.56 -15.88 21.61
N ASN A 6 -2.78 -16.91 21.28
CA ASN A 6 -1.92 -16.89 20.10
C ASN A 6 -2.73 -16.82 18.81
N THR A 7 -3.76 -17.66 18.66
CA THR A 7 -4.66 -17.61 17.49
C THR A 7 -5.33 -16.24 17.33
N ALA A 8 -5.78 -15.63 18.43
CA ALA A 8 -6.37 -14.29 18.37
C ALA A 8 -5.36 -13.23 17.89
N ARG A 9 -4.11 -13.29 18.37
CA ARG A 9 -3.03 -12.38 17.95
C ARG A 9 -2.66 -12.57 16.48
N GLU A 10 -2.53 -13.80 16.02
CA GLU A 10 -2.24 -14.13 14.62
C GLU A 10 -3.35 -13.61 13.71
N ASN A 11 -4.61 -13.82 14.08
CA ASN A 11 -5.75 -13.32 13.30
C ASN A 11 -5.75 -11.78 13.21
N ALA A 12 -5.44 -11.09 14.31
CA ALA A 12 -5.32 -9.63 14.31
C ALA A 12 -4.20 -9.15 13.38
N LEU A 13 -3.03 -9.79 13.43
CA LEU A 13 -1.90 -9.46 12.55
C LEU A 13 -2.23 -9.70 11.08
N LYS A 14 -2.92 -10.80 10.75
CA LYS A 14 -3.38 -11.07 9.38
C LYS A 14 -4.30 -9.98 8.87
N LYS A 15 -5.28 -9.54 9.67
CA LYS A 15 -6.18 -8.44 9.29
C LYS A 15 -5.47 -7.11 9.12
N VAL A 16 -4.50 -6.80 9.97
CA VAL A 16 -3.66 -5.61 9.78
C VAL A 16 -2.85 -5.70 8.49
N ASN A 17 -2.25 -6.85 8.18
CA ASN A 17 -1.48 -7.05 6.96
C ASN A 17 -2.36 -6.93 5.69
N GLU A 18 -3.56 -7.52 5.72
CA GLU A 18 -4.53 -7.42 4.62
C GLU A 18 -4.87 -5.94 4.33
N GLU A 19 -5.14 -5.15 5.38
CA GLU A 19 -5.46 -3.73 5.24
C GLU A 19 -4.26 -2.92 4.74
N LEU A 20 -3.05 -3.21 5.22
CA LEU A 20 -1.83 -2.54 4.76
C LEU A 20 -1.59 -2.78 3.26
N ILE A 21 -1.78 -4.03 2.79
CA ILE A 21 -1.62 -4.38 1.38
C ILE A 21 -2.70 -3.69 0.53
N SER A 22 -3.95 -3.71 0.98
CA SER A 22 -5.07 -3.03 0.32
C SER A 22 -4.80 -1.52 0.19
N MET A 23 -4.37 -0.88 1.27
CA MET A 23 -3.99 0.53 1.29
C MET A 23 -2.84 0.83 0.32
N TYR A 24 -1.78 0.03 0.31
CA TYR A 24 -0.67 0.23 -0.63
C TYR A 24 -1.08 0.06 -2.09
N TRP A 25 -2.02 -0.85 -2.37
CA TRP A 25 -2.61 -0.99 -3.70
C TRP A 25 -3.36 0.29 -4.11
N GLN A 26 -4.29 0.75 -3.28
CA GLN A 26 -5.11 1.93 -3.56
C GLN A 26 -4.26 3.21 -3.71
N VAL A 27 -3.24 3.38 -2.88
CA VAL A 27 -2.28 4.49 -3.03
C VAL A 27 -1.51 4.36 -4.35
N GLY A 28 -1.11 3.15 -4.71
CA GLY A 28 -0.43 2.89 -5.97
C GLY A 28 -1.28 3.22 -7.20
N GLU A 29 -2.54 2.80 -7.19
CA GLU A 29 -3.56 3.12 -8.20
C GLU A 29 -3.73 4.63 -8.34
N TYR A 30 -3.97 5.33 -7.22
CA TYR A 30 -4.10 6.78 -7.19
C TYR A 30 -2.89 7.49 -7.81
N LEU A 31 -1.67 7.10 -7.40
CA LEU A 31 -0.45 7.70 -7.92
C LEU A 31 -0.22 7.38 -9.41
N HIS A 32 -0.65 6.21 -9.88
CA HIS A 32 -0.63 5.86 -11.29
C HIS A 32 -1.57 6.76 -12.10
N GLU A 33 -2.84 6.86 -11.70
CA GLU A 33 -3.84 7.69 -12.39
C GLU A 33 -3.44 9.17 -12.44
N GLU A 34 -2.97 9.72 -11.32
CA GLU A 34 -2.52 11.11 -11.28
C GLU A 34 -1.29 11.33 -12.17
N SER A 35 -0.38 10.35 -12.29
CA SER A 35 0.76 10.47 -13.21
C SER A 35 0.40 10.49 -14.70
N GLN A 36 -0.79 10.00 -15.07
CA GLN A 36 -1.29 10.08 -16.45
C GLN A 36 -1.90 11.46 -16.78
N ARG A 37 -2.23 12.26 -15.76
CA ARG A 37 -2.78 13.60 -15.98
C ARG A 37 -1.63 14.56 -16.28
N SER A 38 -1.73 15.30 -17.39
CA SER A 38 -0.70 16.22 -17.91
C SER A 38 -0.30 17.35 -16.95
N SER A 39 -1.01 17.52 -15.83
CA SER A 39 -0.75 18.52 -14.79
C SER A 39 0.30 18.11 -13.76
N PHE A 40 0.63 16.82 -13.64
CA PHE A 40 1.52 16.33 -12.57
C PHE A 40 2.90 15.97 -13.13
N GLY A 41 3.89 16.81 -12.84
CA GLY A 41 5.30 16.56 -13.13
C GLY A 41 5.99 15.69 -12.07
N GLU A 42 7.29 15.46 -12.23
CA GLU A 42 8.13 14.63 -11.33
C GLU A 42 8.13 15.05 -9.85
N SER A 43 7.72 16.28 -9.54
CA SER A 43 7.65 16.83 -8.19
C SER A 43 6.36 16.47 -7.44
N TYR A 44 5.34 15.93 -8.10
CA TYR A 44 4.04 15.67 -7.46
C TYR A 44 4.14 14.66 -6.32
N ILE A 45 4.92 13.59 -6.52
CA ILE A 45 5.16 12.57 -5.48
C ILE A 45 5.91 13.17 -4.27
N ASP A 46 6.77 14.18 -4.49
CA ASP A 46 7.42 14.87 -3.37
C ASP A 46 6.43 15.70 -2.55
N SER A 47 5.52 16.40 -3.24
CA SER A 47 4.47 17.18 -2.59
C SER A 47 3.57 16.30 -1.73
N ILE A 48 3.09 15.16 -2.27
CA ILE A 48 2.28 14.20 -1.49
C ILE A 48 3.09 13.62 -0.33
N ALA A 49 4.33 13.20 -0.56
CA ALA A 49 5.15 12.66 0.52
C ALA A 49 5.32 13.65 1.66
N LYS A 50 5.49 14.95 1.34
CA LYS A 50 5.59 16.01 2.33
C LYS A 50 4.27 16.21 3.08
N GLU A 51 3.15 16.31 2.38
CA GLU A 51 1.82 16.46 2.97
C GLU A 51 1.49 15.32 3.94
N ILE A 52 1.77 14.07 3.56
CA ILE A 52 1.55 12.90 4.43
C ILE A 52 2.42 12.96 5.69
N GLN A 53 3.67 13.42 5.59
CA GLN A 53 4.55 13.54 6.75
C GLN A 53 4.15 14.70 7.68
N GLU A 54 3.55 15.75 7.14
CA GLU A 54 3.01 16.87 7.91
C GLU A 54 1.73 16.47 8.68
N GLU A 55 0.82 15.75 8.03
CA GLU A 55 -0.43 15.28 8.64
C GLU A 55 -0.19 14.11 9.61
N PHE A 56 0.74 13.21 9.29
CA PHE A 56 1.07 12.04 10.12
C PHE A 56 2.56 11.99 10.50
N PRO A 57 3.01 12.83 11.44
CA PRO A 57 4.42 12.87 11.84
C PRO A 57 4.95 11.51 12.29
N GLY A 58 6.04 11.07 11.66
CA GLY A 58 6.70 9.80 11.99
C GLY A 58 6.12 8.56 11.32
N ILE A 59 5.12 8.72 10.44
CA ILE A 59 4.59 7.60 9.66
C ILE A 59 5.68 7.01 8.75
N LYS A 60 5.92 5.71 8.89
CA LYS A 60 6.95 4.99 8.13
C LYS A 60 6.41 4.50 6.80
N GLY A 61 7.25 4.48 5.78
CA GLY A 61 6.89 3.95 4.46
C GLY A 61 6.19 4.94 3.53
N PHE A 62 5.80 6.13 4.00
CA PHE A 62 5.18 7.18 3.16
C PHE A 62 6.14 8.35 2.88
N ASN A 63 7.37 8.01 2.51
CA ASN A 63 8.31 8.96 1.91
C ASN A 63 8.32 8.77 0.39
N ARG A 64 8.99 9.66 -0.36
CA ARG A 64 9.10 9.60 -1.84
C ARG A 64 9.33 8.16 -2.33
N ARG A 65 10.36 7.48 -1.79
CA ARG A 65 10.71 6.10 -2.20
C ARG A 65 9.59 5.09 -1.92
N GLY A 66 8.89 5.25 -0.80
CA GLY A 66 7.78 4.39 -0.44
C GLY A 66 6.59 4.57 -1.38
N LEU A 67 6.23 5.81 -1.70
CA LEU A 67 5.16 6.12 -2.65
C LEU A 67 5.48 5.59 -4.06
N TYR A 68 6.73 5.71 -4.53
CA TYR A 68 7.15 5.08 -5.79
C TYR A 68 6.99 3.56 -5.78
N ARG A 69 7.28 2.90 -4.66
CA ARG A 69 7.09 1.44 -4.53
C ARG A 69 5.62 1.06 -4.55
N MET A 70 4.73 1.86 -3.96
CA MET A 70 3.29 1.63 -4.02
C MET A 70 2.77 1.78 -5.45
N LYS A 71 3.18 2.85 -6.17
CA LYS A 71 2.87 3.04 -7.59
C LYS A 71 3.36 1.87 -8.45
N GLN A 72 4.62 1.47 -8.26
CA GLN A 72 5.19 0.33 -8.97
C GLN A 72 4.46 -0.98 -8.64
N PHE A 73 4.05 -1.18 -7.38
CA PHE A 73 3.27 -2.33 -6.96
C PHE A 73 1.97 -2.42 -7.75
N TYR A 74 1.21 -1.33 -7.84
CA TYR A 74 0.02 -1.28 -8.68
C TYR A 74 0.35 -1.56 -10.16
N GLU A 75 1.28 -0.80 -10.75
CA GLU A 75 1.64 -0.91 -12.18
C GLU A 75 2.12 -2.31 -12.58
N THR A 76 2.80 -3.03 -11.68
CA THR A 76 3.32 -4.38 -11.95
C THR A 76 2.21 -5.42 -12.02
N TYR A 77 1.11 -5.21 -11.29
CA TYR A 77 0.11 -6.26 -11.04
C TYR A 77 -1.29 -5.89 -11.55
N ALA A 78 -1.57 -4.62 -11.87
CA ALA A 78 -2.87 -4.14 -12.35
C ALA A 78 -3.26 -4.73 -13.71
N GLU A 79 -2.29 -5.00 -14.59
CA GLU A 79 -2.54 -5.55 -15.94
C GLU A 79 -2.69 -7.09 -15.95
N ASN A 80 -2.48 -7.76 -14.80
CA ASN A 80 -2.63 -9.20 -14.71
C ASN A 80 -4.00 -9.53 -14.09
N ASP A 81 -4.98 -9.92 -14.93
CA ASP A 81 -6.35 -10.32 -14.55
C ASP A 81 -6.43 -11.40 -13.43
N VAL A 82 -5.33 -12.13 -13.20
CA VAL A 82 -5.23 -13.21 -12.22
C VAL A 82 -4.73 -12.72 -10.85
N VAL A 83 -4.16 -11.51 -10.76
CA VAL A 83 -3.37 -11.08 -9.59
C VAL A 83 -4.20 -10.28 -8.58
N THR A 84 -5.29 -9.63 -9.01
CA THR A 84 -6.21 -8.92 -8.09
C THR A 84 -6.76 -9.84 -6.98
N PRO A 85 -7.20 -11.09 -7.29
CA PRO A 85 -7.60 -12.05 -6.24
C PRO A 85 -6.41 -12.63 -5.45
N LEU A 86 -5.23 -12.77 -6.08
CA LEU A 86 -4.07 -13.42 -5.46
C LEU A 86 -3.32 -12.51 -4.49
N VAL A 87 -3.24 -11.20 -4.73
CA VAL A 87 -2.68 -10.24 -3.76
C VAL A 87 -3.45 -10.29 -2.44
N THR A 88 -4.78 -10.40 -2.50
CA THR A 88 -5.63 -10.58 -1.32
C THR A 88 -5.34 -11.92 -0.63
N GLN A 89 -4.98 -12.97 -1.38
CA GLN A 89 -4.71 -14.31 -0.84
C GLN A 89 -3.28 -14.49 -0.31
N ILE A 90 -2.28 -13.83 -0.89
CA ILE A 90 -0.87 -13.87 -0.44
C ILE A 90 -0.73 -13.27 0.97
N SER A 91 -1.60 -12.32 1.35
CA SER A 91 -1.66 -11.76 2.70
C SER A 91 -2.01 -12.77 3.80
N TYR A 92 -2.61 -13.92 3.47
CA TYR A 92 -2.97 -14.95 4.45
C TYR A 92 -1.81 -15.92 4.77
N GLY A 93 -0.69 -15.79 4.06
CA GLY A 93 0.44 -16.73 4.11
C GLY A 93 1.72 -16.23 4.78
N LEU A 94 1.76 -15.00 5.29
CA LEU A 94 2.90 -14.44 6.05
C LEU A 94 2.51 -14.10 7.49
#